data_AF-A0AB39VKN1-F1
#
_entry.id   AF-A0AB39VKN1-F1
#
_cell.length_a   1.000
_cell.length_b   1.000
_cell.length_c   1.000
_cell.angle_alpha   90.00
_cell.angle_beta   90.00
_cell.angle_gamma   90.00
#
_symmetry.space_group_name_H-M   'P 1'
#
loop_
_entity.id
_entity.type
_entity.pdbx_description
1 polymer ?
#
loop_
_entity_poly.entity_id
_entity_poly.type
_entity_poly.pdbx_seq_one_letter_code
_entity_poly.pdbx_strand_id
1 'polypeptide(L)' 'MKTSSGKWQQKTSNGGVNTMFPSNWDEARIIDEINSAWENRRDVPGRDKNMWQGLSKSKVLIRGYKSPKITAYPVYENR' A
#
# COMPACT_ATOMS: atom_id res chain seq x y z
N MET A 1 1.60 -1.80 15.89
CA MET A 1 1.04 -0.85 16.86
C MET A 1 1.62 0.54 16.58
N LYS A 2 0.86 1.62 16.72
CA LYS A 2 1.39 2.99 16.50
C LYS A 2 2.49 3.30 17.52
N THR A 3 3.66 3.74 17.07
CA THR A 3 4.57 4.54 17.89
C THR A 3 4.49 5.99 17.42
N SER A 4 4.53 6.90 18.39
CA SER A 4 4.28 8.35 18.32
C SER A 4 5.38 9.16 17.61
N SER A 5 6.11 8.54 16.67
CA SER A 5 7.28 9.15 16.02
C SER A 5 7.28 8.98 14.51
N GLY A 6 6.13 9.05 13.83
CA GLY A 6 6.05 9.10 12.35
C GLY A 6 6.77 7.98 11.57
N LYS A 7 7.28 6.95 12.26
CA LYS A 7 8.07 5.86 11.68
C LYS A 7 7.12 4.70 11.45
N TRP A 8 6.91 4.42 10.17
CA TRP A 8 6.17 3.28 9.69
C TRP A 8 6.77 2.00 10.29
N GLN A 9 5.95 1.23 11.01
CA GLN A 9 6.37 -0.08 11.49
C GLN A 9 6.40 -1.03 10.29
N GLN A 10 7.62 -1.28 9.79
CA GLN A 10 7.91 -2.36 8.86
C GLN A 10 7.30 -3.65 9.42
N LYS A 11 6.37 -4.27 8.69
CA LYS A 11 5.93 -5.63 8.99
C LYS A 11 7.04 -6.60 8.54
N THR A 12 8.04 -6.80 9.38
CA THR A 12 8.97 -7.93 9.28
C THR A 12 8.23 -9.20 9.72
N SER A 13 7.40 -9.74 8.83
CA SER A 13 6.89 -11.09 8.98
C SER A 13 8.06 -12.05 8.78
N ASN A 14 8.63 -12.59 9.86
CA ASN A 14 9.46 -13.80 9.88
C ASN A 14 10.60 -13.88 8.84
N GLY A 15 11.48 -12.87 8.75
CA GLY A 15 12.70 -12.96 7.93
C GLY A 15 12.49 -13.12 6.42
N GLY A 16 11.25 -13.06 5.93
CA GLY A 16 10.89 -13.07 4.53
C GLY A 16 10.50 -11.66 4.10
N VAL A 17 11.23 -11.10 3.15
CA VAL A 17 10.88 -9.85 2.47
C VAL A 17 9.53 -10.07 1.79
N ASN A 18 8.43 -9.68 2.44
CA ASN A 18 7.09 -9.77 1.87
C ASN A 18 6.88 -8.58 0.93
N THR A 19 7.68 -8.50 -0.13
CA THR A 19 7.48 -7.51 -1.18
C THR A 19 6.45 -8.09 -2.14
N MET A 20 5.18 -7.85 -1.82
CA MET A 20 4.13 -7.85 -2.85
C MET A 20 4.44 -6.83 -3.96
N PHE A 21 5.36 -5.89 -3.70
CA PHE A 21 5.95 -4.99 -4.69
C PHE A 21 7.10 -5.67 -5.46
N PRO A 22 7.43 -5.21 -6.68
CA PRO A 22 8.57 -5.72 -7.44
C PRO A 22 9.87 -5.70 -6.63
N SER A 23 10.69 -6.75 -6.74
CA SER A 23 11.96 -6.88 -6.01
C SER A 23 13.00 -5.83 -6.37
N ASN A 24 12.83 -5.14 -7.51
CA ASN A 24 13.67 -4.02 -7.94
C ASN A 24 13.21 -2.66 -7.38
N TRP A 25 12.20 -2.62 -6.52
CA TRP A 25 11.75 -1.39 -5.87
C TRP A 25 12.36 -1.28 -4.48
N ASP A 26 12.96 -0.13 -4.18
CA ASP A 26 13.41 0.21 -2.85
C ASP A 26 12.26 0.73 -1.99
N GLU A 27 12.48 0.79 -0.67
CA GLU A 27 11.45 1.24 0.28
C GLU A 27 10.97 2.66 -0.03
N ALA A 28 11.89 3.56 -0.41
CA ALA A 28 11.56 4.93 -0.79
C ALA A 28 10.59 4.98 -1.98
N ARG A 29 10.85 4.20 -3.04
CA ARG A 29 9.94 4.08 -4.17
C ARG A 29 8.61 3.47 -3.77
N ILE A 30 8.59 2.43 -2.95
CA ILE A 30 7.33 1.81 -2.48
C ILE A 30 6.46 2.85 -1.76
N ILE A 31 7.06 3.65 -0.87
CA ILE A 31 6.36 4.73 -0.14
C ILE A 31 5.82 5.77 -1.12
N ASP A 32 6.63 6.20 -2.08
CA ASP A 32 6.23 7.21 -3.07
C ASP A 32 5.07 6.73 -3.96
N GLU A 33 5.10 5.47 -4.38
CA GLU A 33 4.03 4.85 -5.18
C GLU A 33 2.72 4.74 -4.37
N ILE A 34 2.81 4.36 -3.08
CA ILE A 34 1.66 4.32 -2.18
C ILE A 34 1.10 5.73 -1.97
N ASN A 35 1.94 6.74 -1.77
CA ASN A 35 1.51 8.13 -1.59
C ASN A 35 0.79 8.66 -2.84
N SER A 36 1.39 8.44 -4.02
CA SER A 36 0.77 8.81 -5.30
C SER A 36 -0.59 8.14 -5.49
N ALA A 37 -0.72 6.84 -5.18
CA ALA A 37 -2.00 6.14 -5.22
C ALA A 37 -2.98 6.64 -4.14
N TRP A 38 -2.49 7.04 -2.97
CA TRP A 38 -3.34 7.56 -1.90
C TRP A 38 -3.95 8.93 -2.25
N GLU A 39 -3.18 9.79 -2.92
CA GLU A 39 -3.63 11.11 -3.35
C GLU A 39 -4.81 11.03 -4.32
N ASN A 40 -4.77 10.08 -5.26
CA ASN A 40 -5.83 9.83 -6.23
C ASN A 40 -6.80 8.69 -5.84
N ARG A 41 -6.81 8.32 -4.55
CA ARG A 41 -7.59 7.19 -4.06
C ARG A 41 -9.08 7.36 -4.28
N ARG A 42 -9.75 6.24 -4.51
CA ARG A 42 -11.20 6.09 -4.54
C ARG A 42 -11.62 4.90 -3.68
N ASP A 43 -12.90 4.86 -3.36
CA ASP A 43 -13.48 3.73 -2.65
C ASP A 43 -13.46 2.49 -3.54
N VAL A 44 -13.40 1.30 -2.93
CA VAL A 44 -13.42 0.04 -3.66
C VAL A 44 -14.88 -0.41 -3.78
N PRO A 45 -15.50 -0.38 -4.97
CA PRO A 45 -16.91 -0.77 -5.12
C PRO A 45 -17.11 -2.24 -4.75
N GLY A 46 -18.22 -2.55 -4.06
CA GLY A 46 -18.53 -3.92 -3.62
C GLY A 46 -17.63 -4.46 -2.50
N ARG A 47 -16.84 -3.60 -1.85
CA ARG A 47 -15.98 -3.94 -0.72
C ARG A 47 -16.26 -3.01 0.47
N ASP A 48 -15.53 -3.22 1.56
CA ASP A 48 -15.65 -2.42 2.78
C ASP A 48 -15.43 -0.92 2.46
N LYS A 49 -16.29 -0.05 2.99
CA LYS A 49 -16.21 1.42 2.84
C LYS A 49 -14.91 2.02 3.39
N ASN A 50 -14.28 1.27 4.29
CA ASN A 50 -12.99 1.58 4.86
C ASN A 50 -11.82 1.20 3.94
N MET A 51 -12.06 0.50 2.84
CA MET A 51 -11.04 0.23 1.83
C MET A 51 -10.93 1.38 0.83
N TRP A 52 -9.72 1.57 0.34
CA TRP A 52 -9.43 2.47 -0.77
C TRP A 52 -8.61 1.74 -1.82
N GLN A 53 -8.72 2.20 -3.05
CA GLN A 53 -7.82 1.84 -4.13
C GLN A 53 -7.34 3.10 -4.85
N GLY A 54 -6.11 3.08 -5.33
CA GLY A 54 -5.54 4.16 -6.12
C GLY A 54 -4.56 3.63 -7.14
N LEU A 55 -4.35 4.39 -8.21
CA LEU A 55 -3.39 4.01 -9.24
C LEU A 55 -2.12 4.81 -8.99
N SER A 56 -1.00 4.11 -8.75
CA SER A 56 0.28 4.75 -8.54
C SER A 56 0.82 5.37 -9.83
N LYS A 57 1.86 6.21 -9.74
CA LYS A 57 2.55 6.78 -10.92
C LYS A 57 3.08 5.71 -11.88
N SER A 58 3.53 4.57 -11.37
CA SER A 58 3.94 3.41 -12.18
C SER A 58 2.77 2.58 -12.71
N LYS A 59 1.53 3.09 -12.63
CA LYS A 59 0.29 2.39 -13.02
C LYS A 59 0.05 1.09 -12.26
N VAL A 60 0.57 0.97 -11.04
CA VAL A 60 0.28 -0.15 -10.16
C VAL A 60 -0.97 0.18 -9.37
N LEU A 61 -1.98 -0.69 -9.45
CA LEU A 61 -3.17 -0.55 -8.62
C LEU A 61 -2.79 -0.91 -7.19
N ILE A 62 -2.97 0.02 -6.25
CA ILE A 62 -2.68 -0.19 -4.83
C ILE A 62 -4.01 -0.17 -4.09
N ARG A 63 -4.20 -1.11 -3.18
CA ARG A 63 -5.33 -1.17 -2.25
C ARG A 63 -4.85 -1.07 -0.82
N GLY A 64 -5.69 -0.49 0.04
CA GLY A 64 -5.41 -0.47 1.46
C GLY A 64 -6.65 -0.13 2.29
N TYR A 65 -6.43 0.11 3.58
CA TYR A 65 -7.46 0.56 4.52
C TYR A 65 -7.25 2.03 4.89
N LYS A 66 -8.33 2.79 5.02
CA LYS A 66 -8.32 4.19 5.48
C LYS A 66 -8.07 4.26 6.98
N SER A 67 -8.60 3.30 7.74
CA SER A 67 -8.38 3.18 9.19
C SER A 67 -8.36 1.72 9.65
N PRO A 68 -7.31 1.23 10.32
CA PRO A 68 -6.03 1.89 10.51
C PRO A 68 -5.27 1.99 9.18
N LYS A 69 -4.70 3.16 8.87
CA LYS A 69 -3.88 3.43 7.67
C LYS A 69 -2.50 2.78 7.78
N ILE A 70 -2.45 1.47 8.01
CA ILE A 70 -1.22 0.70 8.23
C ILE A 70 -0.98 -0.39 7.18
N THR A 71 -1.95 -0.63 6.31
CA THR A 71 -1.89 -1.69 5.31
C THR A 71 -2.21 -1.11 3.94
N ALA A 72 -1.23 -1.19 3.03
CA ALA A 72 -1.38 -0.94 1.60
C ALA A 72 -0.57 -2.01 0.84
N TYR A 73 -1.14 -2.55 -0.22
CA TYR A 73 -0.54 -3.61 -1.04
C TYR A 73 -0.91 -3.42 -2.52
N PRO A 74 -0.02 -3.80 -3.44
CA PRO A 74 -0.33 -3.78 -4.86
C PRO A 74 -1.32 -4.90 -5.20
N VAL A 75 -2.15 -4.65 -6.19
CA VAL A 75 -3.13 -5.59 -6.74
C VAL A 75 -2.69 -5.96 -8.13
N TYR A 76 -2.33 -7.22 -8.31
CA TYR A 76 -2.16 -7.82 -9.63
C TYR A 76 -3.53 -8.35 -10.07
N GLU A 77 -4.24 -7.58 -10.90
CA GLU A 77 -5.31 -8.17 -11.70
C GLU A 77 -4.64 -8.95 -12.83
N ASN A 78 -4.57 -10.27 -12.67
CA ASN A 78 -4.22 -11.18 -13.75
C ASN A 78 -5.39 -11.11 -14.75
N ARG A 79 -5.27 -10.23 -15.75
CA ARG A 79 -6.20 -10.16 -16.87
C ARG A 79 -5.81 -11.17 -17.94
#